data_AF-A0A087VNS8-F1
#
_entry.id   AF-A0A087VNS8-F1
#
_cell.length_a   1.000
_cell.length_b   1.000
_cell.length_c   1.000
_cell.angle_alpha   90.00
_cell.angle_beta   90.00
_cell.angle_gamma   90.00
#
_symmetry.space_group_name_H-M   'P 1'
#
loop_
_entity.id
_entity.type
_entity.pdbx_description
1 polymer ?
#
loop_
_entity_poly.entity_id
_entity_poly.type
_entity_poly.pdbx_seq_one_letter_code
_entity_poly.pdbx_strand_id
1 'polypeptide(L)'
;ANIGQKEDFEAARKKALALGAKKVYIEDVSKEFVEEFIWPAVQANALYEDRYLLGTALARPCIARKLVEIAQREGAQYVAHG
;
A
#
# COMPACT_ATOMS: atom_id res chain seq x y z
N ALA A 1 4.90 -1.30 0.91
CA ALA A 1 3.94 -2.01 0.05
C ALA A 1 4.36 -1.81 -1.40
N ASN A 2 4.56 -2.89 -2.14
CA ASN A 2 4.73 -2.87 -3.58
C ASN A 2 3.34 -3.00 -4.22
N ILE A 3 2.90 -1.94 -4.90
CA ILE A 3 1.65 -1.85 -5.66
C ILE A 3 1.92 -1.75 -7.18
N GLY A 4 3.14 -2.06 -7.62
CA GLY A 4 3.58 -1.97 -9.02
C GLY A 4 4.47 -0.76 -9.34
N GLN A 5 4.90 0.02 -8.35
CA GLN A 5 5.85 1.11 -8.56
C GLN A 5 7.27 0.59 -8.85
N LYS A 6 8.02 1.32 -9.68
CA LYS A 6 9.41 1.01 -10.02
C LYS A 6 10.37 1.64 -9.01
N GLU A 7 10.53 0.98 -7.87
CA GLU A 7 11.41 1.42 -6.78
C GLU A 7 12.43 0.33 -6.39
N ASP A 8 13.55 0.75 -5.82
CA ASP A 8 14.51 -0.16 -5.20
C ASP A 8 14.10 -0.46 -3.76
N PHE A 9 13.32 -1.52 -3.60
CA PHE A 9 12.83 -1.96 -2.28
C PHE A 9 13.95 -2.42 -1.35
N GLU A 10 15.05 -2.95 -1.89
CA GLU A 10 16.18 -3.40 -1.06
C GLU A 10 16.99 -2.20 -0.54
N ALA A 11 17.16 -1.15 -1.34
CA ALA A 11 17.69 0.12 -0.84
C ALA A 11 16.77 0.72 0.23
N ALA A 12 15.44 0.69 0.04
CA ALA A 12 14.48 1.17 1.04
C ALA A 12 14.57 0.37 2.35
N ARG A 13 14.71 -0.96 2.29
CA ARG A 13 14.92 -1.82 3.45
C ARG A 13 16.18 -1.44 4.22
N LYS A 14 17.30 -1.33 3.52
CA LYS A 14 18.60 -0.95 4.12
C LYS A 14 18.50 0.42 4.79
N LYS A 15 17.87 1.39 4.13
CA LYS A 15 17.66 2.73 4.68
C LYS A 15 16.79 2.70 5.94
N ALA A 16 15.69 1.97 5.95
CA ALA A 16 14.82 1.86 7.12
C ALA A 16 15.54 1.25 8.33
N LEU A 17 16.34 0.20 8.12
CA LEU A 17 17.15 -0.41 9.18
C LEU A 17 18.22 0.56 9.70
N ALA A 18 18.90 1.30 8.81
CA ALA A 18 19.90 2.30 9.18
C ALA A 18 19.29 3.46 10.00
N LEU A 19 18.00 3.76 9.81
CA LEU A 19 17.26 4.76 10.57
C LEU A 19 16.66 4.21 11.90
N GLY A 20 16.93 2.95 12.25
CA GLY A 20 16.55 2.37 13.55
C GLY A 20 15.27 1.53 13.53
N ALA A 21 14.72 1.19 12.36
CA ALA A 21 13.61 0.24 12.29
C ALA A 21 14.05 -1.14 12.81
N LYS A 22 13.27 -1.73 13.74
CA LYS A 22 13.55 -3.07 14.29
C LYS A 22 13.23 -4.20 13.31
N LYS A 23 12.21 -4.02 12.47
CA LYS A 23 11.77 -4.95 11.42
C LYS A 23 11.26 -4.15 10.22
N VAL A 24 11.38 -4.72 9.02
CA VAL A 24 10.91 -4.11 7.78
C VAL A 24 10.14 -5.12 6.95
N TYR A 25 8.89 -4.78 6.63
CA TYR A 25 8.00 -5.57 5.79
C TYR A 25 7.86 -4.93 4.41
N ILE A 26 8.16 -5.70 3.37
CA ILE A 26 7.96 -5.30 1.97
C ILE A 26 6.96 -6.29 1.39
N GLU A 27 5.68 -5.94 1.52
CA GLU A 27 4.59 -6.77 1.02
C GLU A 27 4.31 -6.43 -0.44
N ASP A 28 4.30 -7.44 -1.31
CA ASP A 28 3.75 -7.33 -2.66
C ASP A 28 2.23 -7.50 -2.60
N VAL A 29 1.54 -6.40 -2.86
CA VAL A 29 0.08 -6.29 -2.87
C VAL A 29 -0.42 -5.87 -4.24
N SER A 30 0.40 -6.00 -5.30
CA SER A 30 0.04 -5.60 -6.66
C SER A 30 -1.18 -6.37 -7.18
N LYS A 31 -1.22 -7.69 -6.97
CA LYS A 31 -2.37 -8.53 -7.34
C LYS A 31 -3.62 -8.14 -6.56
N GLU A 32 -3.50 -8.01 -5.23
CA GLU A 32 -4.58 -7.58 -4.34
C GLU A 32 -5.12 -6.20 -4.75
N PHE A 33 -4.24 -5.28 -5.14
CA PHE A 33 -4.61 -3.94 -5.62
C PHE A 33 -5.45 -4.00 -6.90
N VAL A 34 -5.07 -4.85 -7.86
CA VAL A 34 -5.83 -5.02 -9.11
C VAL A 34 -7.18 -5.66 -8.85
N GLU A 35 -7.19 -6.82 -8.18
CA GLU A 35 -8.38 -7.66 -8.03
C GLU A 35 -9.43 -7.03 -7.12
N GLU A 36 -9.01 -6.36 -6.03
CA GLU A 36 -9.94 -5.91 -5.00
C GLU A 36 -10.19 -4.39 -4.99
N PHE A 37 -9.43 -3.60 -5.73
CA PHE A 37 -9.62 -2.14 -5.78
C PHE A 37 -9.80 -1.61 -7.19
N ILE A 38 -8.92 -1.97 -8.13
CA ILE A 38 -9.00 -1.45 -9.51
C ILE A 38 -10.22 -2.04 -10.23
N TRP A 39 -10.41 -3.35 -10.21
CA TRP A 39 -11.55 -3.99 -10.87
C TRP A 39 -12.91 -3.50 -10.39
N PRO A 40 -13.19 -3.41 -9.08
CA PRO A 40 -14.43 -2.80 -8.62
C PRO A 40 -14.62 -1.35 -9.07
N ALA A 41 -13.57 -0.53 -9.09
CA ALA A 41 -13.65 0.86 -9.54
C ALA A 41 -13.96 0.96 -11.05
N VAL A 42 -13.34 0.10 -11.87
CA VAL A 42 -13.62 0.01 -13.31
C VAL A 42 -15.05 -0.46 -13.56
N GLN A 43 -15.52 -1.49 -12.84
CA GLN A 43 -16.90 -1.99 -12.94
C GLN A 43 -17.93 -0.91 -12.60
N ALA A 44 -17.61 -0.04 -11.64
CA ALA A 44 -18.47 1.09 -11.25
C ALA A 44 -18.39 2.29 -12.22
N ASN A 45 -17.52 2.24 -13.25
CA ASN A 45 -17.16 3.40 -14.07
C ASN A 45 -16.77 4.62 -13.21
N ALA A 46 -16.01 4.38 -12.13
CA ALA A 46 -15.69 5.40 -11.15
C ALA A 46 -14.78 6.48 -11.77
N LEU A 47 -15.32 7.71 -11.84
CA LEU A 47 -14.61 8.91 -12.24
C LEU A 47 -14.83 10.01 -11.21
N TYR A 48 -13.77 10.74 -10.91
CA TYR A 48 -13.85 11.97 -10.15
C TYR A 48 -13.77 13.17 -11.09
N GLU A 49 -14.74 14.09 -10.95
CA GLU A 49 -14.85 15.31 -11.76
C GLU A 49 -14.74 15.04 -13.26
N ASP A 50 -15.40 13.97 -13.72
CA ASP A 50 -15.49 13.52 -15.12
C ASP A 50 -14.13 13.33 -15.84
N ARG A 51 -13.02 13.26 -15.09
CA ARG A 51 -11.67 13.16 -15.67
C ARG A 51 -10.71 12.25 -14.94
N TYR A 52 -10.77 12.19 -13.61
CA TYR A 52 -9.75 11.50 -12.82
C TYR A 52 -10.16 10.07 -12.48
N LEU A 53 -9.30 9.10 -12.86
CA LEU A 53 -9.51 7.65 -12.67
C LEU A 53 -9.06 7.14 -11.30
N LEU A 54 -9.00 8.00 -10.28
CA LEU A 54 -8.85 7.60 -8.87
C LEU A 54 -7.58 6.81 -8.49
N GLY A 55 -6.54 6.76 -9.33
CA GLY A 55 -5.39 5.86 -9.12
C GLY A 55 -4.74 5.96 -7.73
N THR A 56 -4.54 7.17 -7.21
CA THR A 56 -4.00 7.38 -5.86
C THR A 56 -5.03 7.02 -4.79
N ALA A 57 -6.28 7.44 -4.98
CA ALA A 57 -7.35 7.20 -4.02
C ALA A 57 -7.63 5.70 -3.81
N LEU A 58 -7.50 4.88 -4.86
CA LEU A 58 -7.67 3.43 -4.78
C LEU A 58 -6.48 2.72 -4.13
N ALA A 59 -5.26 3.23 -4.31
CA ALA A 59 -4.06 2.62 -3.74
C ALA A 59 -3.98 2.78 -2.21
N ARG A 60 -4.44 3.90 -1.65
CA ARG A 60 -4.30 4.19 -0.20
C ARG A 60 -5.04 3.17 0.68
N PRO A 61 -6.29 2.78 0.41
CA PRO A 61 -6.97 1.72 1.15
C PRO A 61 -6.24 0.38 1.11
N CYS A 62 -5.67 -0.02 -0.04
CA CYS A 62 -4.89 -1.26 -0.17
C CYS A 62 -3.65 -1.25 0.75
N ILE A 63 -2.89 -0.14 0.74
CA ILE A 63 -1.70 0.02 1.59
C ILE A 63 -2.11 0.05 3.08
N ALA A 64 -3.16 0.79 3.42
CA ALA A 64 -3.64 0.91 4.79
C ALA A 64 -4.13 -0.43 5.34
N ARG A 65 -4.83 -1.24 4.53
CA ARG A 65 -5.24 -2.59 4.91
C ARG A 65 -4.05 -3.45 5.30
N LYS A 66 -2.99 -3.47 4.48
CA LYS A 66 -1.78 -4.22 4.79
C LYS A 66 -1.05 -3.71 6.03
N LEU A 67 -1.02 -2.39 6.24
CA LEU A 67 -0.44 -1.78 7.43
C LEU A 67 -1.15 -2.26 8.71
N VAL A 68 -2.48 -2.27 8.71
CA VAL A 68 -3.29 -2.75 9.85
C VAL A 68 -3.08 -4.24 10.09
N GLU A 69 -3.05 -5.06 9.03
CA GLU A 69 -2.75 -6.49 9.15
C GLU A 69 -1.39 -6.75 9.81
N ILE A 70 -0.34 -6.02 9.40
CA ILE A 70 0.99 -6.15 9.99
C ILE A 70 0.98 -5.70 11.45
N ALA A 71 0.31 -4.58 11.76
CA ALA A 71 0.20 -4.09 13.13
C ALA A 71 -0.46 -5.13 14.04
N GLN A 72 -1.55 -5.77 13.58
CA GLN A 72 -2.19 -6.87 14.31
C GLN A 72 -1.27 -8.07 14.49
N ARG A 73 -0.55 -8.50 13.43
CA ARG A 73 0.42 -9.61 13.50
C ARG A 73 1.56 -9.35 14.48
N GLU A 74 2.03 -8.11 14.57
CA GLU A 74 3.09 -7.69 15.48
C GLU A 74 2.59 -7.32 16.88
N GLY A 75 1.27 -7.30 17.11
CA GLY A 75 0.69 -6.79 18.36
C GLY A 75 0.96 -5.30 18.59
N ALA A 76 1.17 -4.53 17.53
CA ALA A 76 1.41 -3.09 17.60
C ALA A 76 0.10 -2.35 17.90
N GLN A 77 0.14 -1.47 18.90
CA GLN A 77 -1.03 -0.65 19.30
C GLN A 77 -1.22 0.60 18.44
N TYR A 78 -0.18 0.99 17.71
CA TYR A 78 -0.14 2.24 16.95
C TYR A 78 0.27 1.97 15.51
N VAL A 79 -0.36 2.72 14.61
CA VAL A 79 0.04 2.85 13.20
C VAL A 79 0.37 4.32 12.93
N ALA A 80 1.28 4.57 11.99
CA ALA A 80 1.64 5.91 11.55
C ALA A 80 1.77 5.93 10.02
N HIS A 81 1.53 7.09 9.43
CA HIS A 81 1.80 7.35 8.01
C HIS A 81 2.44 8.74 7.86
N GLY A 82 3.06 8.99 6.70
CA GLY A 82 3.58 10.29 6.29
C GLY A 82 2.78 10.89 5.15
#